data_AF-A0A6N7CQP1-F1
#
_entry.id   AF-A0A6N7CQP1-F1
#
_cell.length_a   1.000
_cell.length_b   1.000
_cell.length_c   1.000
_cell.angle_alpha   90.00
_cell.angle_beta   90.00
_cell.angle_gamma   90.00
#
_symmetry.space_group_name_H-M   'P 1'
#
loop_
_entity.id
_entity.type
_entity.pdbx_description
1 polymer ?
#
loop_
_entity_poly.entity_id
_entity_poly.type
_entity_poly.pdbx_seq_one_letter_code
_entity_poly.pdbx_strand_id
1 'polypeptide(L)' 'MFDSGHLLPYGWNDTLSHTFVSFPADGREPGRVIRVDRGRCDVAAPAGVVRGH' A
#
# COMPACT_ATOMS: atom_id res chain seq x y z
N MET A 1 13.20 4.70 0.77
CA MET A 1 11.89 5.05 1.35
C MET A 1 10.94 5.23 0.16
N PHE A 2 9.77 4.59 0.18
CA PHE A 2 8.81 4.61 -0.93
C PHE A 2 7.96 5.89 -0.89
N ASP A 3 7.45 6.36 -2.03
CA ASP A 3 6.59 7.54 -2.09
C ASP A 3 5.14 7.18 -1.71
N SER A 4 4.73 7.52 -0.50
CA SER A 4 3.41 7.16 0.02
C SER A 4 2.32 8.19 -0.28
N GLY A 5 2.57 9.18 -1.15
CA GLY A 5 1.62 10.25 -1.49
C GLY A 5 0.24 9.74 -1.91
N HIS A 6 0.18 8.68 -2.72
CA HIS A 6 -1.08 8.06 -3.14
C HIS A 6 -1.82 7.30 -2.02
N LEU A 7 -1.17 7.02 -0.90
CA LEU A 7 -1.78 6.33 0.24
C LEU A 7 -2.32 7.28 1.31
N LEU A 8 -1.91 8.56 1.30
CA LEU A 8 -2.37 9.57 2.26
C LEU A 8 -3.91 9.69 2.33
N PRO A 9 -4.65 9.71 1.20
CA PRO A 9 -6.12 9.76 1.25
C PRO A 9 -6.76 8.55 1.93
N TYR A 10 -6.02 7.44 2.06
CA TYR A 10 -6.47 6.20 2.69
C TYR A 10 -5.96 6.04 4.12
N GLY A 11 -5.49 7.13 4.75
CA GLY A 11 -5.07 7.16 6.15
C GLY A 11 -3.63 6.68 6.38
N TRP A 12 -2.81 6.64 5.35
CA TRP A 12 -1.38 6.36 5.49
C TRP A 12 -0.65 7.51 6.16
N ASN A 13 0.34 7.21 7.00
CA ASN A 13 1.14 8.21 7.73
C ASN A 13 2.54 7.67 8.05
N ASP A 14 3.38 8.50 8.67
CA ASP A 14 4.77 8.14 9.02
C ASP A 14 4.83 6.97 10.01
N THR A 15 3.95 6.96 11.01
CA THR A 15 3.86 5.87 11.98
C THR A 15 3.63 4.53 11.29
N LEU A 16 2.68 4.48 10.35
CA LEU A 16 2.40 3.28 9.56
C LEU A 16 3.54 2.97 8.59
N SER A 17 4.16 3.98 7.98
CA SER A 17 5.34 3.77 7.12
C SER A 17 6.49 3.10 7.88
N HIS A 18 6.71 3.50 9.13
CA HIS A 18 7.74 2.91 9.99
C HIS A 18 7.48 1.45 10.36
N THR A 19 6.22 0.99 10.38
CA THR A 19 5.96 -0.44 10.64
C THR A 19 6.48 -1.34 9.52
N PHE A 20 6.70 -0.81 8.32
CA PHE A 20 7.18 -1.58 7.16
C PHE A 20 8.71 -1.57 7.00
N VAL A 21 9.46 -0.79 7.79
CA VAL A 21 10.93 -0.65 7.66
C VAL A 21 11.67 -1.98 7.87
N SER A 22 11.15 -2.86 8.73
CA SER A 22 11.76 -4.15 9.05
C SER A 22 11.39 -5.28 8.09
N PHE A 23 10.53 -5.02 7.09
CA PHE A 23 10.11 -6.04 6.13
C PHE A 23 11.01 -6.03 4.90
N PRO A 24 11.49 -7.20 4.43
CA PRO A 24 12.26 -7.30 3.19
C PRO A 24 11.47 -6.75 2.00
N ALA A 25 11.98 -5.68 1.42
CA ALA A 25 11.38 -4.99 0.28
C ALA A 25 11.96 -5.49 -1.04
N ASP A 26 11.91 -6.81 -1.31
CA ASP A 26 12.46 -7.46 -2.52
C ASP A 26 11.82 -6.94 -3.82
N GLY A 27 12.12 -5.69 -4.20
CA GLY A 27 11.38 -4.94 -5.22
C GLY A 27 9.91 -4.66 -4.86
N ARG A 28 9.50 -4.89 -3.61
CA ARG A 28 8.11 -4.80 -3.15
C ARG A 28 7.90 -3.54 -2.32
N GLU A 29 6.78 -2.88 -2.59
CA GLU A 29 6.34 -1.71 -1.85
C GLU A 29 5.09 -2.03 -1.04
N PRO A 30 4.90 -1.39 0.13
CA PRO A 30 3.69 -1.59 0.89
C PRO A 30 2.48 -0.96 0.19
N GLY A 31 1.33 -1.57 0.39
CA GLY A 31 0.06 -1.07 -0.12
C GLY A 31 -1.05 -1.26 0.90
N ARG A 32 -2.15 -0.54 0.72
CA ARG A 32 -3.35 -0.63 1.56
C ARG A 32 -4.52 -1.14 0.74
N VAL A 33 -5.16 -2.21 1.20
CA VAL A 33 -6.42 -2.68 0.61
C VAL A 33 -7.51 -1.64 0.88
N ILE A 34 -8.13 -1.13 -0.18
CA ILE A 34 -9.17 -0.09 -0.11
C ILE A 34 -10.56 -0.61 -0.52
N ARG A 35 -10.61 -1.73 -1.25
CA ARG A 35 -11.85 -2.42 -1.62
C ARG A 35 -11.61 -3.92 -1.74
N VAL A 36 -12.59 -4.72 -1.34
CA VAL A 36 -12.63 -6.17 -1.56
C VAL A 36 -13.96 -6.53 -2.21
N ASP A 37 -13.95 -7.33 -3.26
CA ASP A 37 -15.14 -7.82 -3.95
C ASP A 37 -14.87 -9.20 -4.57
N ARG A 38 -15.62 -10.23 -4.15
CA ARG A 38 -15.66 -11.60 -4.72
C ARG A 38 -14.29 -12.13 -5.20
N GLY A 39 -13.33 -12.22 -4.29
CA GLY A 39 -11.98 -12.75 -4.57
C GLY A 39 -11.01 -11.74 -5.18
N ARG A 40 -11.46 -10.51 -5.45
CA ARG A 40 -10.62 -9.42 -5.96
C ARG A 40 -10.44 -8.36 -4.89
N CYS A 41 -9.35 -7.63 -4.98
CA CYS A 41 -9.10 -6.47 -4.13
C CYS A 41 -8.51 -5.32 -4.93
N ASP A 42 -8.84 -4.08 -4.54
CA ASP A 42 -8.10 -2.91 -4.98
C ASP A 42 -7.15 -2.51 -3.85
N VAL A 43 -5.90 -2.22 -4.21
CA VAL A 43 -4.83 -1.86 -3.29
C VAL A 43 -4.28 -0.51 -3.73
N ALA A 44 -4.32 0.48 -2.85
CA ALA A 44 -3.58 1.72 -3.02
C ALA A 44 -2.09 1.45 -2.73
N ALA A 45 -1.23 1.71 -3.70
CA ALA A 45 0.22 1.55 -3.60
C ALA A 45 0.94 2.85 -4.03
N PRO A 46 2.25 3.00 -3.77
CA PRO A 46 3.02 4.18 -4.18
C PRO A 46 2.88 4.51 -5.66
N ALA A 47 2.87 3.51 -6.52
CA ALA A 47 2.67 3.66 -7.95
C ALA A 47 1.21 3.95 -8.38
N GLY A 48 0.26 3.99 -7.44
CA GLY A 48 -1.17 4.18 -7.67
C GLY A 48 -2.02 2.97 -7.26
N VAL A 49 -3.30 2.98 -7.63
CA VAL A 49 -4.24 1.89 -7.31
C VAL A 49 -4.04 0.71 -8.26
N VAL A 50 -3.84 -0.48 -7.71
CA VAL A 50 -3.73 -1.75 -8.45
C VAL A 50 -4.87 -2.69 -8.06
N ARG A 51 -5.30 -3.56 -8.98
CA ARG A 51 -6.32 -4.57 -8.72
C ARG A 51 -5.74 -5.98 -8.74
N GLY A 52 -5.93 -6.71 -7.64
CA GLY A 52 -5.59 -8.13 -7.49
C GLY A 52 -6.76 -9.06 -7.75
N HIS A 53 -6.45 -10.33 -7.98
CA HIS A 53 -7.39 -11.44 -8.24
C HIS A 53 -7.01 -12.69 -7.46
#